data_AF-A0A2I0PRX3-F1
#
_entry.id   AF-A0A2I0PRX3-F1
#
_cell.length_a   1.000
_cell.length_b   1.000
_cell.length_c   1.000
_cell.angle_alpha   90.00
_cell.angle_beta   90.00
_cell.angle_gamma   90.00
#
_symmetry.space_group_name_H-M   'P 1'
#
loop_
_entity.id
_entity.type
_entity.pdbx_description
1 polymer ?
#
loop_
_entity_poly.entity_id
_entity_poly.type
_entity_poly.pdbx_seq_one_letter_code
_entity_poly.pdbx_strand_id
1 'polypeptide(L)'
;MDFNSLDLPDWWIRSVIIEYLDCREYAERDEIWTFNFDLMTEEALDDALANKKVVVSGPIVHNVFLDSSRLLRSMVSDITPVAVDETDLVAEGPISEYSAEFLSNPLDVWDPILGFSDYFQVYDEGRFWQWKIAELVPIPDEHYGEWVSSEIDLIPINEMALKLQEIRNNIIKPGEIGHADFKVIVEDFYKELKSIRETIIQQLWDIHLSKKANADFSKVSEVEPPSLSHFEKFTVKDGEMQTKIFAEAMFFWGSNDHSLKAEDIVNSCKDNSELIQNQDAIYQQRAIAVILGIACVESFVNGFGYEYFPNGWNGQGWNRIVRDKTNLGKIEALFNAMGKGKGNDYDETEYPYNALKELITIRNSLIHHKGKYEPVIVNTETKTKIGYDLSQDFVVNLPKLPKDVIQKLCDAKGLNNPSWLNEKPDWFL
;
A
#
# COMPACT_ATOMS: atom_id res chain seq x y z
N MET A 1 -28.92 20.75 -6.31
CA MET A 1 -29.59 19.51 -6.76
C MET A 1 -29.36 18.43 -5.71
N ASP A 2 -30.37 17.62 -5.42
CA ASP A 2 -30.22 16.45 -4.54
C ASP A 2 -29.92 15.21 -5.39
N PHE A 3 -28.64 14.87 -5.50
CA PHE A 3 -28.15 13.79 -6.36
C PHE A 3 -28.56 12.38 -5.86
N ASN A 4 -29.05 12.26 -4.63
CA ASN A 4 -29.41 10.98 -4.00
C ASN A 4 -30.68 10.31 -4.58
N SER A 5 -31.37 10.97 -5.51
CA SER A 5 -32.59 10.43 -6.14
C SER A 5 -32.31 9.55 -7.36
N LEU A 6 -31.06 9.54 -7.84
CA LEU A 6 -30.61 8.76 -8.98
C LEU A 6 -29.99 7.46 -8.48
N ASP A 7 -30.43 6.31 -9.01
CA ASP A 7 -29.90 4.97 -8.69
C ASP A 7 -28.54 4.74 -9.37
N LEU A 8 -27.62 5.70 -9.24
CA LEU A 8 -26.29 5.74 -9.84
C LEU A 8 -25.27 6.22 -8.79
N PRO A 9 -24.02 5.74 -8.84
CA PRO A 9 -22.98 6.20 -7.93
C PRO A 9 -22.65 7.68 -8.09
N ASP A 10 -22.40 8.37 -6.97
CA ASP A 10 -22.01 9.79 -6.93
C ASP A 10 -20.81 10.11 -7.83
N TRP A 11 -19.80 9.23 -7.87
CA TRP A 11 -18.60 9.42 -8.68
C TRP A 11 -18.93 9.48 -10.18
N TRP A 12 -19.90 8.68 -10.63
CA TRP A 12 -20.34 8.65 -12.02
C TRP A 12 -21.06 9.94 -12.38
N ILE A 13 -22.02 10.35 -11.54
CA ILE A 13 -22.80 11.58 -11.74
C ILE A 13 -21.85 12.78 -11.84
N ARG A 14 -20.88 12.89 -10.92
CA ARG A 14 -19.88 13.95 -10.94
C ARG A 14 -19.03 13.92 -12.21
N SER A 15 -18.56 12.74 -12.61
CA SER A 15 -17.74 12.58 -13.82
C SER A 15 -18.52 13.02 -15.07
N VAL A 16 -19.80 12.65 -15.18
CA VAL A 16 -20.67 13.07 -16.31
C VAL A 16 -20.87 14.59 -16.32
N ILE A 17 -21.13 15.20 -15.16
CA ILE A 17 -21.27 16.66 -15.04
C ILE A 17 -20.00 17.36 -15.53
N ILE A 18 -18.85 16.95 -15.02
CA ILE A 18 -17.56 17.57 -15.31
C ILE A 18 -17.20 17.42 -16.78
N GLU A 19 -17.42 16.24 -17.36
CA GLU A 19 -17.06 15.91 -18.75
C GLU A 19 -17.98 16.61 -19.77
N TYR A 20 -19.29 16.59 -19.55
CA TYR A 20 -20.26 16.90 -20.60
C TYR A 20 -21.06 18.18 -20.41
N LEU A 21 -21.22 18.65 -19.17
CA LEU A 21 -22.12 19.76 -18.89
C LEU A 21 -21.37 21.09 -18.77
N ASP A 22 -22.12 22.18 -18.84
CA ASP A 22 -21.61 23.52 -18.58
C ASP A 22 -21.80 23.87 -17.11
N CYS A 23 -20.79 23.54 -16.31
CA CYS A 23 -20.78 23.71 -14.86
C CYS A 23 -19.69 24.67 -14.39
N ARG A 24 -19.12 25.48 -15.29
CA ARG A 24 -17.92 26.29 -15.04
C ARG A 24 -18.19 27.75 -15.35
N GLU A 25 -17.76 28.61 -14.45
CA GLU A 25 -17.54 30.03 -14.73
C GLU A 25 -16.07 30.24 -15.08
N TYR A 26 -15.80 30.98 -16.16
CA TYR A 26 -14.46 31.15 -16.69
C TYR A 26 -13.87 32.51 -16.30
N ALA A 27 -12.67 32.48 -15.70
CA ALA A 27 -11.89 33.65 -15.30
C ALA A 27 -12.64 34.68 -14.43
N GLU A 28 -13.58 34.23 -13.58
CA GLU A 28 -14.37 35.09 -12.70
C GLU A 28 -13.69 35.37 -11.33
N ARG A 29 -12.57 34.71 -11.04
CA ARG A 29 -11.82 34.83 -9.77
C ARG A 29 -10.30 34.78 -9.99
N ASP A 30 -9.56 34.32 -8.97
CA ASP A 30 -8.10 34.13 -9.00
C ASP A 30 -7.63 32.92 -9.82
N GLU A 31 -8.57 32.14 -10.35
CA GLU A 31 -8.32 30.97 -11.20
C GLU A 31 -9.06 31.11 -12.53
N ILE A 32 -8.66 30.32 -13.53
CA ILE A 32 -9.25 30.35 -14.86
C ILE A 32 -10.63 29.69 -14.91
N TRP A 33 -11.01 28.95 -13.86
CA TRP A 33 -12.29 28.29 -13.73
C TRP A 33 -12.78 28.33 -12.27
N THR A 34 -14.09 28.32 -12.08
CA THR A 34 -14.74 27.95 -10.83
C THR A 34 -15.99 27.15 -11.12
N PHE A 35 -16.24 26.08 -10.36
CA PHE A 35 -17.48 25.32 -10.51
C PHE A 35 -18.68 26.12 -10.04
N ASN A 36 -19.67 26.26 -10.93
CA ASN A 36 -21.01 26.75 -10.62
C ASN A 36 -22.04 25.77 -11.18
N PHE A 37 -22.54 24.88 -10.31
CA PHE A 37 -23.51 23.86 -10.69
C PHE A 37 -24.93 24.42 -10.91
N ASP A 38 -25.20 25.68 -10.53
CA ASP A 38 -26.48 26.35 -10.80
C ASP A 38 -26.64 26.74 -12.27
N LEU A 39 -25.56 26.67 -13.07
CA LEU A 39 -25.60 26.87 -14.52
C LEU A 39 -26.32 25.74 -15.27
N MET A 40 -26.45 24.58 -14.64
CA MET A 40 -27.05 23.40 -15.24
C MET A 40 -28.52 23.27 -14.88
N THR A 41 -29.32 22.76 -15.81
CA THR A 41 -30.71 22.37 -15.54
C THR A 41 -30.78 20.88 -15.17
N GLU A 42 -31.80 20.49 -14.41
CA GLU A 42 -32.08 19.08 -14.12
C GLU A 42 -32.30 18.29 -15.42
N GLU A 43 -33.00 18.86 -16.40
CA GLU A 43 -33.24 18.24 -17.72
C GLU A 43 -31.92 17.95 -18.46
N ALA A 44 -30.95 18.86 -18.42
CA ALA A 44 -29.64 18.64 -19.06
C ALA A 44 -28.85 17.53 -18.35
N LEU A 45 -28.96 17.44 -17.03
CA LEU A 45 -28.33 16.36 -16.26
C LEU A 45 -28.97 15.01 -16.58
N ASP A 46 -30.31 14.93 -16.58
CA ASP A 46 -31.04 13.71 -16.90
C ASP A 46 -30.73 13.22 -18.33
N ASP A 47 -30.70 14.14 -19.30
CA ASP A 47 -30.31 13.83 -20.69
C ASP A 47 -28.87 13.32 -20.78
N ALA A 48 -27.93 13.94 -20.07
CA ALA A 48 -26.54 13.51 -20.05
C ALA A 48 -26.38 12.12 -19.41
N LEU A 49 -27.03 11.86 -18.27
CA LEU A 49 -26.96 10.55 -17.60
C LEU A 49 -27.61 9.43 -18.42
N ALA A 50 -28.65 9.75 -19.20
CA ALA A 50 -29.32 8.78 -20.06
C ALA A 50 -28.50 8.43 -21.32
N ASN A 51 -27.78 9.41 -21.88
CA ASN A 51 -27.17 9.28 -23.21
C ASN A 51 -25.64 9.17 -23.21
N LYS A 52 -24.95 9.69 -22.19
CA LYS A 52 -23.49 9.66 -22.11
C LYS A 52 -23.05 8.38 -21.43
N LYS A 53 -22.22 7.61 -22.14
CA LYS A 53 -21.82 6.27 -21.70
C LYS A 53 -20.39 6.15 -21.25
N VAL A 54 -19.54 7.15 -21.52
CA VAL A 54 -18.10 7.06 -21.30
C VAL A 54 -17.66 8.29 -20.53
N VAL A 55 -16.73 8.16 -19.58
CA VAL A 55 -16.05 9.29 -18.93
C VAL A 55 -14.58 8.95 -18.80
N VAL A 56 -13.72 9.97 -18.79
CA VAL A 56 -12.29 9.80 -18.47
C VAL A 56 -12.05 10.43 -17.11
N SER A 57 -12.05 9.62 -16.06
CA SER A 57 -11.83 10.05 -14.68
C SER A 57 -10.81 9.18 -13.96
N GLY A 58 -10.54 9.51 -12.69
CA GLY A 58 -9.59 8.77 -11.86
C GLY A 58 -9.96 7.28 -11.71
N PRO A 59 -9.01 6.44 -11.26
CA PRO A 59 -9.27 5.02 -11.12
C PRO A 59 -10.34 4.73 -10.06
N ILE A 60 -11.21 3.78 -10.36
CA ILE A 60 -12.15 3.15 -9.45
C ILE A 60 -11.48 1.87 -8.92
N VAL A 61 -11.34 1.75 -7.60
CA VAL A 61 -10.50 0.73 -6.97
C VAL A 61 -11.31 -0.21 -6.09
N HIS A 62 -10.80 -1.42 -5.87
CA HIS A 62 -11.34 -2.31 -4.83
C HIS A 62 -11.23 -1.66 -3.46
N ASN A 63 -12.36 -1.44 -2.78
CA ASN A 63 -12.41 -0.75 -1.49
C ASN A 63 -12.00 -1.66 -0.32
N VAL A 64 -10.76 -2.17 -0.35
CA VAL A 64 -10.16 -2.98 0.73
C VAL A 64 -9.79 -2.16 1.97
N PHE A 65 -10.10 -0.86 1.99
CA PHE A 65 -9.61 0.11 2.96
C PHE A 65 -10.73 0.61 3.87
N LEU A 66 -10.54 0.48 5.19
CA LEU A 66 -11.32 1.26 6.17
C LEU A 66 -10.88 2.74 6.21
N ASP A 67 -9.72 3.08 5.61
CA ASP A 67 -9.09 4.38 5.78
C ASP A 67 -8.30 4.79 4.53
N SER A 68 -8.75 5.87 3.86
CA SER A 68 -8.07 6.53 2.75
C SER A 68 -6.67 7.05 3.11
N SER A 69 -6.36 7.13 4.42
CA SER A 69 -5.03 7.50 4.91
C SER A 69 -3.93 6.54 4.46
N ARG A 70 -4.19 5.23 4.31
CA ARG A 70 -3.15 4.26 3.93
C ARG A 70 -2.62 4.50 2.52
N LEU A 71 -3.50 4.92 1.62
CA LEU A 71 -3.16 5.20 0.23
C LEU A 71 -2.47 6.57 0.10
N LEU A 72 -2.97 7.59 0.79
CA LEU A 72 -2.27 8.88 0.92
C LEU A 72 -0.86 8.71 1.54
N ARG A 73 -0.73 7.85 2.55
CA ARG A 73 0.57 7.56 3.18
C ARG A 73 1.52 6.83 2.24
N SER A 74 1.04 5.95 1.35
CA SER A 74 1.89 5.32 0.32
C SER A 74 2.44 6.32 -0.71
N MET A 75 1.86 7.52 -0.83
CA MET A 75 2.42 8.58 -1.69
C MET A 75 3.58 9.35 -1.02
N VAL A 76 3.70 9.31 0.31
CA VAL A 76 4.70 10.07 1.08
C VAL A 76 5.72 9.19 1.81
N SER A 77 5.59 7.85 1.71
CA SER A 77 6.48 6.91 2.40
C SER A 77 6.54 5.57 1.67
N ASP A 78 7.63 4.82 1.85
CA ASP A 78 7.87 3.47 1.31
C ASP A 78 7.01 2.40 2.02
N ILE A 79 5.72 2.68 2.21
CA ILE A 79 4.76 1.72 2.73
C ILE A 79 4.64 0.59 1.73
N THR A 80 4.74 -0.62 2.27
CA THR A 80 4.55 -1.84 1.51
C THR A 80 3.16 -1.78 0.81
N PRO A 81 3.09 -1.94 -0.53
CA PRO A 81 1.83 -1.92 -1.26
C PRO A 81 0.83 -2.92 -0.70
N VAL A 82 -0.43 -2.50 -0.53
CA VAL A 82 -1.52 -3.32 0.03
C VAL A 82 -1.98 -4.39 -0.96
N ALA A 83 -1.94 -4.07 -2.25
CA ALA A 83 -2.13 -5.04 -3.31
C ALA A 83 -0.79 -5.74 -3.64
N VAL A 84 -0.84 -7.03 -4.01
CA VAL A 84 0.34 -7.75 -4.49
C VAL A 84 0.78 -7.22 -5.85
N ASP A 85 -0.17 -6.88 -6.71
CA ASP A 85 0.02 -6.28 -8.03
C ASP A 85 -0.90 -5.06 -8.19
N GLU A 86 -0.51 -4.08 -9.00
CA GLU A 86 -1.36 -2.89 -9.24
C GLU A 86 -2.72 -3.25 -9.85
N THR A 87 -2.76 -4.30 -10.68
CA THR A 87 -4.00 -4.82 -11.29
C THR A 87 -4.92 -5.51 -10.29
N ASP A 88 -4.42 -5.87 -9.09
CA ASP A 88 -5.26 -6.34 -7.99
C ASP A 88 -6.01 -5.19 -7.32
N LEU A 89 -5.49 -3.95 -7.39
CA LEU A 89 -6.12 -2.76 -6.81
C LEU A 89 -7.11 -2.11 -7.78
N VAL A 90 -6.66 -1.91 -9.02
CA VAL A 90 -7.42 -1.28 -10.10
C VAL A 90 -7.72 -2.32 -11.16
N ALA A 91 -8.82 -3.05 -11.00
CA ALA A 91 -9.18 -4.09 -11.94
C ALA A 91 -9.71 -3.49 -13.25
N GLU A 92 -9.26 -4.06 -14.37
CA GLU A 92 -9.87 -3.83 -15.68
C GLU A 92 -11.07 -4.78 -15.87
N GLY A 93 -12.18 -4.25 -16.37
CA GLY A 93 -13.42 -4.99 -16.53
C GLY A 93 -14.57 -4.37 -15.72
N PRO A 94 -15.55 -5.19 -15.30
CA PRO A 94 -16.70 -4.66 -14.60
C PRO A 94 -16.35 -4.10 -13.22
N ILE A 95 -16.92 -2.96 -12.90
CA ILE A 95 -16.80 -2.32 -11.58
C ILE A 95 -17.82 -2.95 -10.63
N SER A 96 -17.38 -3.26 -9.41
CA SER A 96 -18.22 -3.79 -8.33
C SER A 96 -18.96 -2.66 -7.62
N GLU A 97 -20.12 -2.96 -7.02
CA GLU A 97 -20.85 -2.00 -6.17
C GLU A 97 -20.05 -1.55 -4.94
N TYR A 98 -19.08 -2.36 -4.52
CA TYR A 98 -18.20 -2.08 -3.39
C TYR A 98 -16.94 -1.29 -3.79
N SER A 99 -16.75 -0.98 -5.07
CA SER A 99 -15.59 -0.21 -5.50
C SER A 99 -15.77 1.28 -5.18
N ALA A 100 -14.65 1.99 -5.02
CA ALA A 100 -14.65 3.41 -4.67
C ALA A 100 -13.77 4.22 -5.62
N GLU A 101 -14.14 5.48 -5.85
CA GLU A 101 -13.34 6.42 -6.63
C GLU A 101 -12.08 6.82 -5.87
N PHE A 102 -10.94 6.73 -6.54
CA PHE A 102 -9.67 7.22 -6.03
C PHE A 102 -9.37 8.61 -6.60
N LEU A 103 -9.76 9.64 -5.85
CA LEU A 103 -9.50 11.04 -6.19
C LEU A 103 -8.15 11.50 -5.64
N SER A 104 -7.28 11.99 -6.53
CA SER A 104 -5.99 12.58 -6.15
C SER A 104 -6.12 13.99 -5.59
N ASN A 105 -7.00 14.82 -6.17
CA ASN A 105 -7.25 16.19 -5.75
C ASN A 105 -8.75 16.46 -5.60
N PRO A 106 -9.16 17.26 -4.60
CA PRO A 106 -10.53 17.73 -4.50
C PRO A 106 -10.86 18.77 -5.60
N LEU A 107 -12.15 18.90 -5.93
CA LEU A 107 -12.66 19.73 -7.04
C LEU A 107 -12.45 21.24 -6.83
N ASP A 108 -12.10 21.69 -5.64
CA ASP A 108 -11.75 23.08 -5.34
C ASP A 108 -10.26 23.39 -5.63
N VAL A 109 -9.44 22.35 -5.85
CA VAL A 109 -8.00 22.47 -6.13
C VAL A 109 -7.70 22.28 -7.62
N TRP A 110 -8.40 21.37 -8.30
CA TRP A 110 -8.13 21.05 -9.70
C TRP A 110 -9.40 20.67 -10.45
N ASP A 111 -9.55 21.18 -11.67
CA ASP A 111 -10.61 20.77 -12.58
C ASP A 111 -10.17 19.52 -13.35
N PRO A 112 -10.82 18.36 -13.15
CA PRO A 112 -10.37 17.11 -13.74
C PRO A 112 -10.32 17.12 -15.28
N ILE A 113 -11.15 17.94 -15.95
CA ILE A 113 -11.17 17.97 -17.43
C ILE A 113 -9.88 18.51 -18.03
N LEU A 114 -9.13 19.32 -17.26
CA LEU A 114 -7.86 19.92 -17.67
C LEU A 114 -6.73 18.91 -17.82
N GLY A 115 -6.89 17.72 -17.26
CA GLY A 115 -5.95 16.62 -17.38
C GLY A 115 -6.49 15.46 -18.21
N PHE A 116 -5.75 14.36 -18.17
CA PHE A 116 -6.20 13.05 -18.65
C PHE A 116 -6.04 12.04 -17.51
N SER A 117 -6.39 10.78 -17.76
CA SER A 117 -6.30 9.70 -16.77
C SER A 117 -5.71 8.45 -17.39
N ASP A 118 -5.05 7.63 -16.57
CA ASP A 118 -4.61 6.29 -16.97
C ASP A 118 -5.81 5.39 -17.32
N TYR A 119 -7.00 5.71 -16.81
CA TYR A 119 -8.22 4.90 -16.93
C TYR A 119 -9.40 5.69 -17.51
N PHE A 120 -10.35 4.96 -18.08
CA PHE A 120 -11.68 5.48 -18.42
C PHE A 120 -12.77 4.51 -17.95
N GLN A 121 -13.96 5.04 -17.74
CA GLN A 121 -15.10 4.31 -17.22
C GLN A 121 -16.27 4.36 -18.20
N VAL A 122 -17.03 3.27 -18.25
CA VAL A 122 -18.14 3.11 -19.17
C VAL A 122 -19.38 2.61 -18.43
N TYR A 123 -20.53 3.22 -18.70
CA TYR A 123 -21.83 2.69 -18.33
C TYR A 123 -22.48 2.01 -19.54
N ASP A 124 -22.52 0.68 -19.51
CA ASP A 124 -23.05 -0.14 -20.59
C ASP A 124 -23.92 -1.27 -20.05
N GLU A 125 -25.09 -1.46 -20.65
CA GLU A 125 -26.08 -2.49 -20.29
C GLU A 125 -26.44 -2.54 -18.79
N GLY A 126 -26.50 -1.36 -18.14
CA GLY A 126 -26.83 -1.26 -16.72
C GLY A 126 -25.67 -1.61 -15.77
N ARG A 127 -24.44 -1.74 -16.29
CA ARG A 127 -23.24 -2.05 -15.52
C ARG A 127 -22.12 -1.05 -15.81
N PHE A 128 -21.34 -0.76 -14.77
CA PHE A 128 -20.13 0.05 -14.89
C PHE A 128 -18.93 -0.82 -15.26
N TRP A 129 -18.05 -0.28 -16.09
CA TRP A 129 -16.81 -0.90 -16.56
C TRP A 129 -15.67 0.09 -16.44
N GLN A 130 -14.45 -0.42 -16.29
CA GLN A 130 -13.23 0.37 -16.27
C GLN A 130 -12.14 -0.29 -17.11
N TRP A 131 -11.34 0.53 -17.79
CA TRP A 131 -10.22 0.06 -18.61
C TRP A 131 -9.04 1.00 -18.47
N LYS A 132 -7.84 0.42 -18.44
CA LYS A 132 -6.62 1.21 -18.61
C LYS A 132 -6.52 1.62 -20.07
N ILE A 133 -6.05 2.84 -20.32
CA ILE A 133 -5.96 3.41 -21.67
C ILE A 133 -4.66 4.18 -21.91
N ALA A 134 -4.12 4.81 -20.88
CA ALA A 134 -2.96 5.67 -21.02
C ALA A 134 -2.00 5.48 -19.85
N GLU A 135 -0.80 6.04 -20.02
CA GLU A 135 0.20 6.18 -18.97
C GLU A 135 0.79 7.59 -19.06
N LEU A 136 1.03 8.23 -17.91
CA LEU A 136 1.79 9.46 -17.85
C LEU A 136 3.29 9.15 -17.81
N VAL A 137 4.02 9.48 -18.88
CA VAL A 137 5.46 9.22 -18.99
C VAL A 137 6.24 10.51 -18.73
N PRO A 138 7.22 10.51 -17.81
CA PRO A 138 8.06 11.67 -17.58
C PRO A 138 8.94 11.97 -18.79
N ILE A 139 9.04 13.24 -19.18
CA ILE A 139 9.96 13.66 -20.23
C ILE A 139 11.34 13.90 -19.61
N PRO A 140 12.43 13.34 -20.18
CA PRO A 140 13.78 13.61 -19.70
C PRO A 140 14.09 15.10 -19.66
N ASP A 141 14.71 15.55 -18.56
CA ASP A 141 15.14 16.94 -18.31
C ASP A 141 14.02 17.99 -18.18
N GLU A 142 12.76 17.58 -18.21
CA GLU A 142 11.59 18.45 -17.97
C GLU A 142 10.94 18.17 -16.61
N HIS A 143 10.16 19.14 -16.12
CA HIS A 143 9.42 19.01 -14.86
C HIS A 143 7.98 18.49 -15.05
N TYR A 144 7.62 18.06 -16.26
CA TYR A 144 6.29 17.55 -16.61
C TYR A 144 6.38 16.22 -17.39
N GLY A 145 5.24 15.57 -17.54
CA GLY A 145 5.10 14.33 -18.31
C GLY A 145 4.11 14.47 -19.46
N GLU A 146 4.14 13.51 -20.37
CA GLU A 146 3.23 13.38 -21.49
C GLU A 146 2.36 12.13 -21.33
N TRP A 147 1.08 12.26 -21.68
CA TRP A 147 0.19 11.13 -21.76
C TRP A 147 0.48 10.36 -23.05
N VAL A 148 0.73 9.06 -22.89
CA VAL A 148 0.94 8.14 -24.01
C VAL A 148 -0.09 7.02 -23.98
N SER A 149 -0.55 6.61 -25.16
CA SER A 149 -1.43 5.46 -25.32
C SER A 149 -1.04 4.69 -26.57
N SER A 150 -1.20 3.37 -26.50
CA SER A 150 -1.04 2.50 -27.68
C SER A 150 -2.33 2.35 -28.48
N GLU A 151 -3.46 2.83 -27.95
CA GLU A 151 -4.80 2.63 -28.51
C GLU A 151 -5.40 3.92 -29.10
N ILE A 152 -5.00 5.09 -28.59
CA ILE A 152 -5.50 6.40 -29.03
C ILE A 152 -4.36 7.42 -29.17
N ASP A 153 -4.53 8.38 -30.08
CA ASP A 153 -3.60 9.51 -30.20
C ASP A 153 -3.89 10.56 -29.12
N LEU A 154 -2.91 10.77 -28.23
CA LEU A 154 -2.98 11.72 -27.12
C LEU A 154 -2.13 12.98 -27.36
N ILE A 155 -1.49 13.12 -28.53
CA ILE A 155 -0.75 14.34 -28.88
C ILE A 155 -1.60 15.61 -28.68
N PRO A 156 -2.87 15.66 -29.14
CA PRO A 156 -3.69 16.86 -28.94
C PRO A 156 -3.93 17.20 -27.46
N ILE A 157 -4.04 16.20 -26.58
CA ILE A 157 -4.19 16.43 -25.13
C ILE A 157 -2.91 17.02 -24.54
N ASN A 158 -1.74 16.51 -24.95
CA ASN A 158 -0.45 17.03 -24.51
C ASN A 158 -0.22 18.48 -24.99
N GLU A 159 -0.64 18.82 -26.21
CA GLU A 159 -0.61 20.21 -26.71
C GLU A 159 -1.51 21.13 -25.88
N MET A 160 -2.68 20.66 -25.45
CA MET A 160 -3.56 21.42 -24.56
C MET A 160 -2.94 21.63 -23.17
N ALA A 161 -2.16 20.68 -22.66
CA ALA A 161 -1.45 20.85 -21.39
C ALA A 161 -0.41 21.98 -21.45
N LEU A 162 0.29 22.13 -22.59
CA LEU A 162 1.23 23.24 -22.81
C LEU A 162 0.49 24.60 -22.87
N LYS A 163 -0.62 24.67 -23.63
CA LYS A 163 -1.47 25.87 -23.67
C LYS A 163 -2.02 26.25 -22.29
N LEU A 164 -2.43 25.25 -21.50
CA LEU A 164 -2.90 25.46 -20.14
C LEU A 164 -1.83 26.10 -19.26
N GLN A 165 -0.59 25.63 -19.36
CA GLN A 165 0.53 26.21 -18.63
C GLN A 165 0.76 27.67 -19.00
N GLU A 166 0.68 28.02 -20.29
CA GLU A 166 0.78 29.40 -20.75
C GLU A 166 -0.35 30.28 -20.19
N ILE A 167 -1.59 29.79 -20.22
CA ILE A 167 -2.75 30.51 -19.69
C ILE A 167 -2.60 30.74 -18.18
N ARG A 168 -2.23 29.71 -17.40
CA ARG A 168 -2.09 29.81 -15.94
C ARG A 168 -0.92 30.69 -15.51
N ASN A 169 0.16 30.74 -16.29
CA ASN A 169 1.28 31.63 -16.01
C ASN A 169 0.97 33.11 -16.28
N ASN A 170 -0.11 33.41 -17.01
CA ASN A 170 -0.47 34.75 -17.45
C ASN A 170 -1.90 35.13 -17.04
N ILE A 171 -2.36 34.68 -15.87
CA ILE A 171 -3.71 35.00 -15.36
C ILE A 171 -3.88 36.52 -15.24
N ILE A 172 -4.95 37.04 -15.85
CA ILE A 172 -5.41 38.42 -15.69
C ILE A 172 -6.69 38.41 -14.86
N LYS A 173 -6.71 39.13 -13.74
CA LYS A 173 -7.81 39.07 -12.77
C LYS A 173 -8.98 40.00 -13.14
N PRO A 174 -10.19 39.72 -12.65
CA PRO A 174 -11.31 40.64 -12.79
C PRO A 174 -10.97 42.06 -12.33
N GLY A 175 -11.20 43.04 -13.19
CA GLY A 175 -10.89 44.46 -12.94
C GLY A 175 -9.50 44.92 -13.43
N GLU A 176 -8.65 44.01 -13.89
CA GLU A 176 -7.37 44.35 -14.54
C GLU A 176 -7.56 44.64 -16.04
N ILE A 177 -6.65 45.43 -16.62
CA ILE A 177 -6.66 45.76 -18.04
C ILE A 177 -6.42 44.49 -18.85
N GLY A 178 -7.30 44.18 -19.81
CA GLY A 178 -7.21 42.98 -20.66
C GLY A 178 -7.98 41.76 -20.14
N HIS A 179 -8.64 41.85 -18.97
CA HIS A 179 -9.42 40.74 -18.40
C HIS A 179 -10.51 40.22 -19.34
N ALA A 180 -11.21 41.10 -20.04
CA ALA A 180 -12.27 40.69 -20.98
C ALA A 180 -11.72 39.82 -22.12
N ASP A 181 -10.56 40.17 -22.67
CA ASP A 181 -9.90 39.39 -23.72
C ASP A 181 -9.35 38.08 -23.16
N PHE A 182 -8.79 38.10 -21.95
CA PHE A 182 -8.33 36.90 -21.25
C PHE A 182 -9.46 35.90 -21.00
N LYS A 183 -10.64 36.37 -20.59
CA LYS A 183 -11.82 35.51 -20.41
C LYS A 183 -12.20 34.79 -21.70
N VAL A 184 -12.18 35.49 -22.84
CA VAL A 184 -12.46 34.88 -24.15
C VAL A 184 -11.42 33.80 -24.49
N ILE A 185 -10.14 34.06 -24.21
CA ILE A 185 -9.06 33.06 -24.41
C ILE A 185 -9.33 31.80 -23.59
N VAL A 186 -9.71 31.95 -22.31
CA VAL A 186 -10.02 30.82 -21.43
C VAL A 186 -11.24 30.04 -21.94
N GLU A 187 -12.32 30.73 -22.32
CA GLU A 187 -13.52 30.09 -22.89
C GLU A 187 -13.19 29.30 -24.16
N ASP A 188 -12.40 29.87 -25.06
CA ASP A 188 -12.01 29.22 -26.31
C ASP A 188 -11.09 28.02 -26.07
N PHE A 189 -10.19 28.10 -25.08
CA PHE A 189 -9.39 26.96 -24.63
C PHE A 189 -10.28 25.79 -24.17
N TYR A 190 -11.30 26.04 -23.34
CA TYR A 190 -12.21 24.99 -22.89
C TYR A 190 -13.06 24.40 -24.02
N LYS A 191 -13.50 25.23 -24.99
CA LYS A 191 -14.21 24.75 -26.19
C LYS A 191 -13.33 23.84 -27.03
N GLU A 192 -12.07 24.22 -27.25
CA GLU A 192 -11.11 23.41 -27.99
C GLU A 192 -10.85 22.08 -27.26
N LEU A 193 -10.64 22.13 -25.94
CA LEU A 193 -10.43 20.94 -25.10
C LEU A 193 -11.63 19.99 -25.17
N LYS A 194 -12.86 20.49 -25.03
CA LYS A 194 -14.08 19.68 -25.15
C LYS A 194 -14.18 19.01 -26.52
N SER A 195 -13.88 19.72 -27.61
CA SER A 195 -13.88 19.16 -28.98
C SER A 195 -12.88 18.00 -29.15
N ILE A 196 -11.67 18.16 -28.61
CA ILE A 196 -10.64 17.10 -28.61
C ILE A 196 -11.14 15.89 -27.82
N ARG A 197 -11.68 16.12 -26.61
CA ARG A 197 -12.18 15.05 -25.73
C ARG A 197 -13.36 14.30 -26.33
N GLU A 198 -14.30 14.98 -26.98
CA GLU A 198 -15.42 14.34 -27.69
C GLU A 198 -14.94 13.34 -28.75
N THR A 199 -13.86 13.67 -29.47
CA THR A 199 -13.26 12.79 -30.48
C THR A 199 -12.59 11.57 -29.83
N ILE A 200 -11.93 11.76 -28.68
CA ILE A 200 -11.32 10.67 -27.91
C ILE A 200 -12.39 9.74 -27.35
N ILE A 201 -13.43 10.30 -26.71
CA ILE A 201 -14.54 9.58 -26.10
C ILE A 201 -15.25 8.64 -27.08
N GLN A 202 -15.43 9.07 -28.33
CA GLN A 202 -15.99 8.21 -29.38
C GLN A 202 -15.12 6.97 -29.64
N GLN A 203 -13.80 7.14 -29.68
CA GLN A 203 -12.85 6.02 -29.84
C GLN A 203 -12.84 5.11 -28.62
N LEU A 204 -12.94 5.68 -27.40
CA LEU A 204 -12.98 4.90 -26.16
C LEU A 204 -14.19 3.96 -26.10
N TRP A 205 -15.33 4.35 -26.68
CA TRP A 205 -16.49 3.47 -26.78
C TRP A 205 -16.19 2.22 -27.63
N ASP A 206 -15.55 2.39 -28.78
CA ASP A 206 -15.17 1.27 -29.65
C ASP A 206 -14.12 0.35 -28.98
N ILE A 207 -13.17 0.95 -28.25
CA ILE A 207 -12.18 0.22 -27.44
C ILE A 207 -12.88 -0.60 -26.36
N HIS A 208 -13.86 -0.02 -25.66
CA HIS A 208 -14.65 -0.75 -24.66
C HIS A 208 -15.33 -1.98 -25.26
N LEU A 209 -16.03 -1.83 -26.39
CA LEU A 209 -16.70 -2.95 -27.05
C LEU A 209 -15.72 -4.05 -27.45
N SER A 210 -14.52 -3.67 -27.92
CA SER A 210 -13.45 -4.60 -28.27
C SER A 210 -12.89 -5.33 -27.03
N LYS A 211 -12.56 -4.61 -25.95
CA LYS A 211 -12.02 -5.19 -24.71
C LYS A 211 -13.04 -6.09 -24.02
N LYS A 212 -14.29 -5.65 -23.88
CA LYS A 212 -15.39 -6.42 -23.27
C LYS A 212 -15.56 -7.81 -23.89
N ALA A 213 -15.35 -7.94 -25.20
CA ALA A 213 -15.49 -9.22 -25.91
C ALA A 213 -14.31 -10.19 -25.71
N ASN A 214 -13.13 -9.70 -25.32
CA ASN A 214 -11.88 -10.47 -25.34
C ASN A 214 -11.16 -10.52 -23.98
N ALA A 215 -11.60 -9.74 -22.99
CA ALA A 215 -10.91 -9.58 -21.72
C ALA A 215 -11.07 -10.80 -20.80
N ASP A 216 -10.04 -11.02 -19.98
CA ASP A 216 -10.09 -11.88 -18.80
C ASP A 216 -10.48 -11.03 -17.58
N PHE A 217 -11.44 -11.52 -16.80
CA PHE A 217 -11.95 -10.85 -15.60
C PHE A 217 -11.47 -11.53 -14.31
N SER A 218 -10.41 -12.33 -14.37
CA SER A 218 -9.83 -13.02 -13.20
C SER A 218 -9.42 -12.08 -12.06
N LYS A 219 -9.22 -10.78 -12.32
CA LYS A 219 -8.89 -9.73 -11.34
C LYS A 219 -10.10 -8.98 -10.77
N VAL A 220 -11.31 -9.33 -11.20
CA VAL A 220 -12.54 -8.64 -10.82
C VAL A 220 -13.29 -9.44 -9.75
N SER A 221 -13.53 -8.83 -8.60
CA SER A 221 -14.31 -9.42 -7.49
C SER A 221 -15.67 -8.75 -7.36
N GLU A 222 -16.73 -9.54 -7.20
CA GLU A 222 -18.08 -9.06 -6.89
C GLU A 222 -18.36 -9.07 -5.38
N VAL A 223 -17.46 -9.61 -4.56
CA VAL A 223 -17.62 -9.70 -3.11
C VAL A 223 -17.19 -8.40 -2.44
N GLU A 224 -17.89 -8.02 -1.37
CA GLU A 224 -17.50 -6.93 -0.48
C GLU A 224 -16.07 -7.17 0.03
N PRO A 225 -15.12 -6.25 -0.26
CA PRO A 225 -13.75 -6.41 0.19
C PRO A 225 -13.65 -6.40 1.72
N PRO A 226 -12.84 -7.28 2.33
CA PRO A 226 -12.59 -7.23 3.77
C PRO A 226 -11.73 -6.02 4.10
N SER A 227 -11.88 -5.51 5.32
CA SER A 227 -10.95 -4.52 5.86
C SER A 227 -9.61 -5.16 6.17
N LEU A 228 -8.53 -4.64 5.57
CA LEU A 228 -7.19 -5.17 5.77
C LEU A 228 -6.41 -4.39 6.83
N SER A 229 -5.64 -5.10 7.67
CA SER A 229 -4.70 -4.50 8.62
C SER A 229 -3.39 -4.06 7.95
N HIS A 230 -2.50 -3.42 8.73
CA HIS A 230 -1.13 -3.06 8.31
C HIS A 230 -0.23 -4.25 8.02
N PHE A 231 -0.65 -5.45 8.42
CA PHE A 231 0.12 -6.67 8.29
C PHE A 231 -0.44 -7.59 7.21
N GLU A 232 -1.31 -7.08 6.33
CA GLU A 232 -1.96 -7.87 5.30
C GLU A 232 -1.79 -7.23 3.92
N LYS A 233 -1.67 -8.11 2.93
CA LYS A 233 -1.86 -7.80 1.52
C LYS A 233 -3.02 -8.59 0.96
N PHE A 234 -3.54 -8.14 -0.17
CA PHE A 234 -4.49 -8.92 -0.96
C PHE A 234 -4.05 -9.06 -2.42
N THR A 235 -4.62 -10.06 -3.06
CA THR A 235 -4.61 -10.28 -4.51
C THR A 235 -6.00 -10.74 -4.93
N VAL A 236 -6.36 -10.55 -6.18
CA VAL A 236 -7.57 -11.13 -6.76
C VAL A 236 -7.15 -12.17 -7.79
N LYS A 237 -7.74 -13.37 -7.72
CA LYS A 237 -7.48 -14.46 -8.66
C LYS A 237 -8.77 -15.20 -8.94
N ASP A 238 -9.10 -15.33 -10.22
CA ASP A 238 -10.33 -15.97 -10.71
C ASP A 238 -11.59 -15.41 -10.02
N GLY A 239 -11.59 -14.11 -9.75
CA GLY A 239 -12.65 -13.37 -9.06
C GLY A 239 -12.72 -13.58 -7.55
N GLU A 240 -11.81 -14.36 -6.96
CA GLU A 240 -11.70 -14.54 -5.52
C GLU A 240 -10.64 -13.61 -4.94
N MET A 241 -11.03 -12.83 -3.93
CA MET A 241 -10.09 -12.06 -3.14
C MET A 241 -9.36 -12.95 -2.14
N GLN A 242 -8.04 -12.91 -2.16
CA GLN A 242 -7.17 -13.71 -1.30
C GLN A 242 -6.25 -12.79 -0.51
N THR A 243 -6.06 -13.07 0.78
CA THR A 243 -5.18 -12.28 1.65
C THR A 243 -3.93 -13.06 2.05
N LYS A 244 -2.85 -12.32 2.30
CA LYS A 244 -1.59 -12.84 2.86
C LYS A 244 -1.21 -11.98 4.05
N ILE A 245 -0.98 -12.63 5.20
CA ILE A 245 -0.54 -12.00 6.44
C ILE A 245 0.99 -12.04 6.57
N PHE A 246 1.57 -10.94 7.05
CA PHE A 246 2.98 -10.78 7.42
C PHE A 246 3.12 -10.88 8.93
N ALA A 247 2.95 -12.10 9.46
CA ALA A 247 2.96 -12.34 10.90
C ALA A 247 4.31 -11.99 11.55
N GLU A 248 5.41 -12.11 10.81
CA GLU A 248 6.74 -11.69 11.25
C GLU A 248 6.81 -10.21 11.64
N ALA A 249 6.10 -9.33 10.91
CA ALA A 249 6.05 -7.92 11.23
C ALA A 249 5.29 -7.69 12.55
N MET A 250 4.15 -8.39 12.74
CA MET A 250 3.40 -8.34 14.00
C MET A 250 4.26 -8.78 15.19
N PHE A 251 4.99 -9.88 15.03
CA PHE A 251 5.86 -10.42 16.07
C PHE A 251 7.06 -9.54 16.35
N PHE A 252 7.65 -8.92 15.32
CA PHE A 252 8.73 -7.95 15.48
C PHE A 252 8.30 -6.76 16.35
N TRP A 253 7.17 -6.15 16.00
CA TRP A 253 6.64 -4.98 16.73
C TRP A 253 6.18 -5.36 18.13
N GLY A 254 5.54 -6.50 18.31
CA GLY A 254 5.20 -7.00 19.64
C GLY A 254 6.44 -7.27 20.48
N SER A 255 7.50 -7.86 19.92
CA SER A 255 8.77 -8.06 20.63
C SER A 255 9.38 -6.73 21.08
N ASN A 256 9.35 -5.71 20.23
CA ASN A 256 9.88 -4.39 20.54
C ASN A 256 9.06 -3.68 21.63
N ASP A 257 7.74 -3.64 21.48
CA ASP A 257 6.82 -3.02 22.45
C ASP A 257 6.93 -3.65 23.84
N HIS A 258 6.99 -4.98 23.92
CA HIS A 258 7.15 -5.67 25.20
C HIS A 258 8.56 -5.49 25.80
N SER A 259 9.60 -5.34 24.97
CA SER A 259 10.93 -4.95 25.44
C SER A 259 10.92 -3.55 26.06
N LEU A 260 10.34 -2.57 25.35
CA LEU A 260 10.24 -1.19 25.83
C LEU A 260 9.40 -1.08 27.11
N LYS A 261 8.26 -1.77 27.18
CA LYS A 261 7.42 -1.82 28.39
C LYS A 261 8.16 -2.38 29.60
N ALA A 262 9.01 -3.40 29.42
CA ALA A 262 9.83 -3.92 30.51
C ALA A 262 10.78 -2.84 31.05
N GLU A 263 11.38 -2.07 30.15
CA GLU A 263 12.31 -0.99 30.49
C GLU A 263 11.60 0.23 31.09
N ASP A 264 10.41 0.57 30.60
CA ASP A 264 9.59 1.63 31.19
C ASP A 264 9.24 1.31 32.64
N ILE A 265 8.90 0.04 32.94
CA ILE A 265 8.67 -0.41 34.32
C ILE A 265 9.94 -0.24 35.15
N VAL A 266 11.08 -0.71 34.67
CA VAL A 266 12.38 -0.57 35.37
C VAL A 266 12.72 0.90 35.63
N ASN A 267 12.59 1.75 34.62
CA ASN A 267 12.92 3.17 34.69
C ASN A 267 11.92 3.98 35.55
N SER A 268 10.69 3.49 35.70
CA SER A 268 9.68 4.11 36.57
C SER A 268 9.89 3.81 38.07
N CYS A 269 10.68 2.79 38.41
CA CYS A 269 10.98 2.41 39.79
C CYS A 269 11.98 3.41 40.40
N LYS A 270 11.65 3.96 41.57
CA LYS A 270 12.48 4.95 42.27
C LYS A 270 13.61 4.33 43.08
N ASP A 271 13.42 3.09 43.52
CA ASP A 271 14.37 2.36 44.35
C ASP A 271 14.28 0.84 44.15
N ASN A 272 15.17 0.11 44.83
CA ASN A 272 15.25 -1.33 44.75
C ASN A 272 14.03 -2.05 45.35
N SER A 273 13.30 -1.44 46.29
CA SER A 273 12.09 -2.05 46.84
C SER A 273 10.96 -2.04 45.81
N GLU A 274 10.79 -0.93 45.08
CA GLU A 274 9.85 -0.85 43.97
C GLU A 274 10.24 -1.81 42.83
N LEU A 275 11.54 -1.96 42.55
CA LEU A 275 12.02 -2.91 41.55
C LEU A 275 11.67 -4.36 41.89
N ILE A 276 11.83 -4.77 43.17
CA ILE A 276 11.45 -6.10 43.64
C ILE A 276 9.94 -6.31 43.55
N GLN A 277 9.14 -5.31 43.90
CA GLN A 277 7.67 -5.39 43.81
C GLN A 277 7.19 -5.55 42.35
N ASN A 278 7.91 -4.96 41.39
CA ASN A 278 7.57 -5.04 39.97
C ASN A 278 8.29 -6.18 39.22
N GLN A 279 9.09 -7.00 39.91
CA GLN A 279 9.94 -8.02 39.28
C GLN A 279 9.14 -9.01 38.42
N ASP A 280 7.96 -9.43 38.89
CA ASP A 280 7.09 -10.35 38.14
C ASP A 280 6.58 -9.73 36.84
N ALA A 281 6.17 -8.45 36.88
CA ALA A 281 5.71 -7.73 35.69
C ALA A 281 6.85 -7.56 34.68
N ILE A 282 8.05 -7.21 35.14
CA ILE A 282 9.25 -7.11 34.30
C ILE A 282 9.52 -8.45 33.61
N TYR A 283 9.53 -9.55 34.36
CA TYR A 283 9.78 -10.88 33.78
C TYR A 283 8.69 -11.32 32.80
N GLN A 284 7.42 -10.98 33.04
CA GLN A 284 6.35 -11.26 32.09
C GLN A 284 6.58 -10.53 30.76
N GLN A 285 6.84 -9.21 30.80
CA GLN A 285 7.10 -8.43 29.58
C GLN A 285 8.32 -8.97 28.83
N ARG A 286 9.41 -9.27 29.55
CA ARG A 286 10.63 -9.83 28.96
C ARG A 286 10.43 -11.22 28.35
N ALA A 287 9.69 -12.09 29.01
CA ALA A 287 9.37 -13.42 28.49
C ALA A 287 8.55 -13.33 27.18
N ILE A 288 7.55 -12.44 27.15
CA ILE A 288 6.74 -12.21 25.95
C ILE A 288 7.62 -11.68 24.81
N ALA A 289 8.49 -10.70 25.08
CA ALA A 289 9.42 -10.18 24.09
C ALA A 289 10.27 -11.30 23.48
N VAL A 290 10.88 -12.17 24.30
CA VAL A 290 11.68 -13.32 23.84
C VAL A 290 10.88 -14.27 22.95
N ILE A 291 9.66 -14.62 23.34
CA ILE A 291 8.80 -15.54 22.58
C ILE A 291 8.48 -14.93 21.21
N LEU A 292 8.12 -13.65 21.16
CA LEU A 292 7.78 -12.94 19.93
C LEU A 292 9.01 -12.72 19.04
N GLY A 293 10.18 -12.43 19.61
CA GLY A 293 11.43 -12.29 18.86
C GLY A 293 11.79 -13.55 18.07
N ILE A 294 11.60 -14.74 18.67
CA ILE A 294 11.76 -16.01 17.95
C ILE A 294 10.65 -16.24 16.93
N ALA A 295 9.39 -15.97 17.30
CA ALA A 295 8.27 -16.14 16.39
C ALA A 295 8.42 -15.29 15.12
N CYS A 296 9.00 -14.09 15.24
CA CYS A 296 9.36 -13.22 14.12
C CYS A 296 10.33 -13.92 13.16
N VAL A 297 11.47 -14.40 13.65
CA VAL A 297 12.47 -15.11 12.83
C VAL A 297 11.88 -16.39 12.24
N GLU A 298 11.11 -17.16 13.02
CA GLU A 298 10.43 -18.37 12.56
C GLU A 298 9.47 -18.09 11.40
N SER A 299 8.60 -17.08 11.55
CA SER A 299 7.64 -16.69 10.52
C SER A 299 8.34 -16.22 9.25
N PHE A 300 9.33 -15.34 9.38
CA PHE A 300 10.08 -14.83 8.24
C PHE A 300 10.80 -15.94 7.49
N VAL A 301 11.54 -16.81 8.19
CA VAL A 301 12.29 -17.93 7.56
C VAL A 301 11.35 -18.87 6.82
N ASN A 302 10.18 -19.16 7.39
CA ASN A 302 9.19 -20.00 6.72
C ASN A 302 8.61 -19.29 5.48
N GLY A 303 8.20 -18.02 5.60
CA GLY A 303 7.66 -17.23 4.49
C GLY A 303 8.66 -17.08 3.35
N PHE A 304 9.91 -16.73 3.68
CA PHE A 304 11.02 -16.62 2.73
C PHE A 304 11.29 -17.93 1.98
N GLY A 305 11.26 -19.05 2.70
CA GLY A 305 11.39 -20.38 2.10
C GLY A 305 10.26 -20.71 1.13
N TYR A 306 9.01 -20.47 1.53
CA TYR A 306 7.83 -20.69 0.68
C TYR A 306 7.85 -19.83 -0.60
N GLU A 307 8.27 -18.58 -0.47
CA GLU A 307 8.22 -17.60 -1.55
C GLU A 307 9.36 -17.79 -2.56
N TYR A 308 10.60 -17.95 -2.08
CA TYR A 308 11.79 -17.96 -2.94
C TYR A 308 12.32 -19.37 -3.25
N PHE A 309 11.89 -20.38 -2.51
CA PHE A 309 12.33 -21.77 -2.69
C PHE A 309 11.15 -22.77 -2.70
N PRO A 310 10.06 -22.52 -3.47
CA PRO A 310 8.82 -23.29 -3.38
C PRO A 310 9.00 -24.80 -3.68
N ASN A 311 9.86 -25.16 -4.63
CA ASN A 311 10.09 -26.57 -4.97
C ASN A 311 10.79 -27.35 -3.83
N GLY A 312 11.62 -26.66 -3.04
CA GLY A 312 12.22 -27.20 -1.84
C GLY A 312 11.22 -27.19 -0.69
N TRP A 313 10.65 -26.03 -0.38
CA TRP A 313 9.82 -25.85 0.80
C TRP A 313 8.47 -26.60 0.75
N ASN A 314 7.94 -26.85 -0.46
CA ASN A 314 6.59 -27.41 -0.69
C ASN A 314 6.65 -28.87 -1.22
N GLY A 315 7.82 -29.35 -1.64
CA GLY A 315 8.01 -30.67 -2.25
C GLY A 315 8.01 -31.82 -1.22
N GLN A 316 7.55 -33.01 -1.62
CA GLN A 316 7.45 -34.20 -0.76
C GLN A 316 8.81 -34.66 -0.14
N GLY A 317 9.95 -34.25 -0.71
CA GLY A 317 11.29 -34.64 -0.23
C GLY A 317 11.88 -33.72 0.86
N TRP A 318 11.60 -32.41 0.81
CA TRP A 318 12.13 -31.43 1.75
C TRP A 318 11.14 -31.10 2.87
N ASN A 319 9.83 -31.29 2.66
CA ASN A 319 8.80 -31.11 3.69
C ASN A 319 9.04 -31.94 4.96
N ARG A 320 9.74 -33.08 4.87
CA ARG A 320 10.13 -33.86 6.05
C ARG A 320 11.42 -33.34 6.71
N ILE A 321 12.38 -32.87 5.90
CA ILE A 321 13.69 -32.40 6.36
C ILE A 321 13.60 -31.01 6.99
N VAL A 322 12.82 -30.08 6.42
CA VAL A 322 12.64 -28.71 6.95
C VAL A 322 11.68 -28.67 8.12
N ARG A 323 10.63 -29.50 8.13
CA ARG A 323 9.67 -29.58 9.25
C ARG A 323 10.32 -30.09 10.53
N ASP A 324 11.26 -31.02 10.40
CA ASP A 324 11.96 -31.63 11.53
C ASP A 324 13.26 -30.86 11.91
N LYS A 325 13.61 -29.82 11.15
CA LYS A 325 14.77 -28.95 11.42
C LYS A 325 14.45 -27.87 12.46
N THR A 326 15.43 -27.59 13.32
CA THR A 326 15.44 -26.40 14.17
C THR A 326 15.47 -25.14 13.31
N ASN A 327 15.10 -23.99 13.89
CA ASN A 327 15.14 -22.71 13.16
C ASN A 327 16.51 -22.41 12.56
N LEU A 328 17.59 -22.68 13.30
CA LEU A 328 18.96 -22.55 12.79
C LEU A 328 19.22 -23.49 11.61
N GLY A 329 18.77 -24.74 11.69
CA GLY A 329 18.90 -25.69 10.59
C GLY A 329 18.10 -25.29 9.34
N LYS A 330 16.98 -24.57 9.50
CA LYS A 330 16.23 -23.97 8.38
C LYS A 330 17.00 -22.81 7.75
N ILE A 331 17.56 -21.92 8.56
CA ILE A 331 18.40 -20.80 8.11
C ILE A 331 19.63 -21.32 7.35
N GLU A 332 20.37 -22.29 7.92
CA GLU A 332 21.51 -22.93 7.24
C GLU A 332 21.09 -23.52 5.89
N ALA A 333 19.90 -24.12 5.81
CA ALA A 333 19.38 -24.69 4.58
C ALA A 333 19.10 -23.62 3.51
N LEU A 334 18.58 -22.46 3.89
CA LEU A 334 18.37 -21.32 2.99
C LEU A 334 19.71 -20.80 2.46
N PHE A 335 20.70 -20.59 3.32
CA PHE A 335 22.05 -20.18 2.89
C PHE A 335 22.69 -21.18 1.92
N ASN A 336 22.57 -22.48 2.21
CA ASN A 336 23.05 -23.51 1.30
C ASN A 336 22.30 -23.51 -0.05
N ALA A 337 20.98 -23.30 -0.04
CA ALA A 337 20.19 -23.20 -1.27
C ALA A 337 20.56 -21.97 -2.13
N MET A 338 21.07 -20.91 -1.51
CA MET A 338 21.60 -19.73 -2.19
C MET A 338 23.05 -19.90 -2.69
N GLY A 339 23.69 -21.05 -2.43
CA GLY A 339 25.12 -21.26 -2.73
C GLY A 339 26.05 -20.48 -1.78
N LYS A 340 25.53 -20.03 -0.63
CA LYS A 340 26.18 -19.18 0.37
C LYS A 340 26.43 -19.93 1.70
N GLY A 341 26.77 -21.22 1.59
CA GLY A 341 26.94 -22.12 2.73
C GLY A 341 28.13 -21.79 3.64
N LYS A 342 28.35 -22.65 4.65
CA LYS A 342 29.32 -22.47 5.76
C LYS A 342 30.65 -21.84 5.35
N GLY A 343 31.03 -20.79 6.08
CA GLY A 343 32.34 -20.13 6.00
C GLY A 343 32.37 -18.79 5.26
N ASN A 344 31.30 -18.43 4.53
CA ASN A 344 31.21 -17.11 3.87
C ASN A 344 30.05 -16.24 4.38
N ASP A 345 28.85 -16.79 4.63
CA ASP A 345 27.66 -15.99 4.98
C ASP A 345 26.83 -16.54 6.17
N TYR A 346 27.08 -17.81 6.57
CA TYR A 346 26.44 -18.47 7.71
C TYR A 346 27.46 -19.19 8.60
N ASP A 347 27.51 -18.81 9.88
CA ASP A 347 28.27 -19.48 10.94
C ASP A 347 27.52 -19.38 12.28
N GLU A 348 27.10 -20.53 12.83
CA GLU A 348 26.38 -20.60 14.12
C GLU A 348 27.19 -20.06 15.31
N THR A 349 28.52 -19.92 15.18
CA THR A 349 29.39 -19.42 16.23
C THR A 349 29.52 -17.90 16.23
N GLU A 350 29.12 -17.26 15.14
CA GLU A 350 29.21 -15.82 14.95
C GLU A 350 27.85 -15.12 15.08
N TYR A 351 27.90 -13.82 15.31
CA TYR A 351 26.71 -12.97 15.31
C TYR A 351 26.13 -12.84 13.88
N PRO A 352 24.79 -12.88 13.70
CA PRO A 352 23.73 -12.94 14.72
C PRO A 352 23.32 -14.35 15.14
N TYR A 353 23.87 -15.41 14.55
CA TYR A 353 23.37 -16.78 14.72
C TYR A 353 23.66 -17.38 16.10
N ASN A 354 24.78 -17.02 16.73
CA ASN A 354 25.08 -17.44 18.10
C ASN A 354 24.08 -16.85 19.11
N ALA A 355 23.71 -15.57 18.96
CA ALA A 355 22.71 -14.90 19.78
C ALA A 355 21.30 -15.46 19.50
N LEU A 356 20.99 -15.80 18.25
CA LEU A 356 19.75 -16.52 17.92
C LEU A 356 19.69 -17.91 18.58
N LYS A 357 20.81 -18.62 18.66
CA LYS A 357 20.89 -19.91 19.36
C LYS A 357 20.61 -19.79 20.85
N GLU A 358 21.14 -18.75 21.49
CA GLU A 358 20.83 -18.41 22.87
C GLU A 358 19.34 -18.08 23.04
N LEU A 359 18.80 -17.23 22.16
CA LEU A 359 17.39 -16.86 22.17
C LEU A 359 16.45 -18.07 22.02
N ILE A 360 16.76 -18.99 21.11
CA ILE A 360 16.01 -20.27 20.94
C ILE A 360 16.06 -21.09 22.23
N THR A 361 17.22 -21.13 22.88
CA THR A 361 17.41 -21.89 24.13
C THR A 361 16.54 -21.31 25.25
N ILE A 362 16.53 -19.98 25.40
CA ILE A 362 15.69 -19.29 26.39
C ILE A 362 14.20 -19.48 26.08
N ARG A 363 13.77 -19.24 24.83
CA ARG A 363 12.36 -19.46 24.43
C ARG A 363 11.91 -20.88 24.71
N ASN A 364 12.74 -21.89 24.43
CA ASN A 364 12.42 -23.28 24.72
C ASN A 364 12.38 -23.60 26.22
N SER A 365 13.24 -22.97 27.04
CA SER A 365 13.20 -23.14 28.50
C SER A 365 11.90 -22.59 29.11
N LEU A 366 11.35 -21.52 28.51
CA LEU A 366 10.06 -20.92 28.89
C LEU A 366 8.85 -21.75 28.41
N ILE A 367 8.81 -22.11 27.12
CA ILE A 367 7.65 -22.78 26.51
C ILE A 367 7.53 -24.26 26.91
N HIS A 368 8.66 -24.96 27.04
CA HIS A 368 8.69 -26.39 27.39
C HIS A 368 9.06 -26.63 28.86
N HIS A 369 8.76 -25.65 29.71
CA HIS A 369 9.12 -25.65 31.12
C HIS A 369 8.57 -26.88 31.87
N LYS A 370 9.38 -27.47 32.77
CA LYS A 370 9.05 -28.70 33.50
C LYS A 370 9.02 -28.54 35.03
N GLY A 371 9.10 -27.32 35.57
CA GLY A 371 9.01 -27.08 37.02
C GLY A 371 10.15 -27.71 37.83
N LYS A 372 11.38 -27.71 37.32
CA LYS A 372 12.54 -28.30 38.01
C LYS A 372 13.33 -27.25 38.78
N TYR A 373 13.99 -27.67 39.86
CA TYR A 373 14.97 -26.83 40.55
C TYR A 373 16.19 -26.63 39.64
N GLU A 374 16.50 -25.38 39.34
CA GLU A 374 17.68 -24.98 38.58
C GLU A 374 18.68 -24.31 39.54
N PRO A 375 19.99 -24.56 39.40
CA PRO A 375 20.99 -23.89 40.20
C PRO A 375 20.99 -22.37 39.94
N VAL A 376 21.29 -21.59 40.98
CA VAL A 376 21.58 -20.16 40.81
C VAL A 376 22.91 -19.99 40.05
N ILE A 377 22.98 -18.96 39.22
CA ILE A 377 24.17 -18.63 38.42
C ILE A 377 24.97 -17.60 39.20
N VAL A 378 26.22 -17.94 39.53
CA VAL A 378 27.13 -17.10 40.32
C VAL A 378 28.24 -16.59 39.41
N ASN A 379 28.11 -15.35 38.95
CA ASN A 379 29.14 -14.63 38.18
C ASN A 379 29.57 -13.39 38.99
N THR A 380 29.59 -12.20 38.36
CA THR A 380 29.77 -10.91 39.07
C THR A 380 28.63 -10.60 40.03
N GLU A 381 27.44 -11.13 39.75
CA GLU A 381 26.25 -11.11 40.61
C GLU A 381 25.63 -12.50 40.68
N THR A 382 24.92 -12.81 41.77
CA THR A 382 24.14 -14.04 41.90
C THR A 382 22.75 -13.82 41.30
N LYS A 383 22.41 -14.59 40.27
CA LYS A 383 21.12 -14.50 39.57
C LYS A 383 20.40 -15.85 39.58
N THR A 384 19.07 -15.81 39.66
CA THR A 384 18.25 -17.00 39.37
C THR A 384 18.37 -17.36 37.90
N LYS A 385 18.02 -18.60 37.52
CA LYS A 385 18.01 -19.00 36.11
C LYS A 385 17.16 -18.08 35.24
N ILE A 386 15.95 -17.71 35.71
CA ILE A 386 15.08 -16.76 35.00
C ILE A 386 15.67 -15.35 34.95
N GLY A 387 16.33 -14.88 36.02
CA GLY A 387 16.98 -13.57 36.04
C GLY A 387 18.21 -13.47 35.13
N TYR A 388 18.84 -14.61 34.81
CA TYR A 388 19.88 -14.69 33.80
C TYR A 388 19.29 -14.75 32.38
N ASP A 389 18.35 -15.66 32.16
CA ASP A 389 17.69 -15.88 30.86
C ASP A 389 16.90 -14.64 30.37
N LEU A 390 16.33 -13.88 31.30
CA LEU A 390 15.57 -12.64 31.03
C LEU A 390 16.32 -11.40 31.53
N SER A 391 17.64 -11.40 31.37
CA SER A 391 18.47 -10.25 31.74
C SER A 391 18.10 -9.01 30.92
N GLN A 392 18.26 -7.83 31.53
CA GLN A 392 18.00 -6.54 30.89
C GLN A 392 18.83 -6.37 29.61
N ASP A 393 20.14 -6.62 29.71
CA ASP A 393 21.08 -6.50 28.61
C ASP A 393 20.66 -7.33 27.38
N PHE A 394 20.11 -8.52 27.61
CA PHE A 394 19.64 -9.38 26.53
C PHE A 394 18.35 -8.84 25.89
N VAL A 395 17.37 -8.44 26.71
CA VAL A 395 16.04 -8.05 26.22
C VAL A 395 16.08 -6.70 25.53
N VAL A 396 16.81 -5.70 26.05
CA VAL A 396 16.94 -4.38 25.42
C VAL A 396 17.48 -4.47 23.99
N ASN A 397 18.40 -5.42 23.75
CA ASN A 397 19.01 -5.62 22.45
C ASN A 397 18.24 -6.62 21.57
N LEU A 398 17.16 -7.22 22.09
CA LEU A 398 16.41 -8.25 21.41
C LEU A 398 15.85 -7.82 20.05
N PRO A 399 15.26 -6.62 19.88
CA PRO A 399 14.71 -6.22 18.57
C PRO A 399 15.78 -6.17 17.45
N LYS A 400 17.04 -5.91 17.80
CA LYS A 400 18.14 -5.88 16.84
C LYS A 400 18.44 -7.27 16.27
N LEU A 401 18.25 -8.32 17.06
CA LEU A 401 18.62 -9.68 16.66
C LEU A 401 17.76 -10.22 15.49
N PRO A 402 16.42 -10.24 15.54
CA PRO A 402 15.60 -10.61 14.38
C PRO A 402 15.92 -9.77 13.14
N LYS A 403 16.10 -8.45 13.32
CA LYS A 403 16.47 -7.52 12.25
C LYS A 403 17.76 -7.96 11.54
N ASP A 404 18.82 -8.21 12.30
CA ASP A 404 20.12 -8.58 11.72
C ASP A 404 20.09 -9.97 11.07
N VAL A 405 19.32 -10.92 11.61
CA VAL A 405 19.11 -12.24 10.97
C VAL A 405 18.37 -12.11 9.64
N ILE A 406 17.28 -11.34 9.62
CA ILE A 406 16.47 -11.11 8.42
C ILE A 406 17.28 -10.39 7.36
N GLN A 407 18.03 -9.35 7.75
CA GLN A 407 18.87 -8.58 6.85
C GLN A 407 19.93 -9.47 6.19
N LYS A 408 20.63 -10.32 6.95
CA LYS A 408 21.59 -11.27 6.37
C LYS A 408 20.95 -12.22 5.34
N LEU A 409 19.71 -12.65 5.55
CA LEU A 409 18.98 -13.51 4.60
C LEU A 409 18.60 -12.74 3.33
N CYS A 410 18.09 -11.50 3.46
CA CYS A 410 17.77 -10.65 2.32
C CYS A 410 19.03 -10.30 1.50
N ASP A 411 20.10 -9.87 2.16
CA ASP A 411 21.36 -9.49 1.54
C ASP A 411 21.96 -10.68 0.76
N ALA A 412 21.95 -11.89 1.35
CA ALA A 412 22.45 -13.08 0.69
C ALA A 412 21.69 -13.46 -0.60
N LYS A 413 20.40 -13.10 -0.67
CA LYS A 413 19.55 -13.32 -1.85
C LYS A 413 19.58 -12.15 -2.84
N GLY A 414 20.12 -10.99 -2.44
CA GLY A 414 20.07 -9.74 -3.20
C GLY A 414 18.70 -9.06 -3.17
N LEU A 415 17.96 -9.17 -2.06
CA LEU A 415 16.66 -8.54 -1.86
C LEU A 415 16.77 -7.30 -0.99
N ASN A 416 15.85 -6.35 -1.18
CA ASN A 416 15.69 -5.23 -0.25
C ASN A 416 15.19 -5.72 1.11
N ASN A 417 15.58 -5.02 2.17
CA ASN A 417 15.04 -5.29 3.50
C ASN A 417 13.55 -4.92 3.57
N PRO A 418 12.71 -5.70 4.28
CA PRO A 418 11.33 -5.32 4.51
C PRO A 418 11.22 -3.96 5.22
N SER A 419 10.37 -3.05 4.73
CA SER A 419 10.25 -1.69 5.29
C SER A 419 9.77 -1.66 6.74
N TRP A 420 9.09 -2.71 7.19
CA TRP A 420 8.64 -2.86 8.58
C TRP A 420 9.75 -3.12 9.61
N LEU A 421 11.01 -3.33 9.18
CA LEU A 421 12.18 -3.42 10.06
C LEU A 421 12.76 -2.06 10.49
N ASN A 422 12.19 -0.97 10.01
CA ASN A 422 12.60 0.40 10.35
C ASN A 422 12.15 0.77 11.77
N GLU A 423 12.93 1.61 12.48
CA GLU A 423 12.67 1.99 13.89
C GLU A 423 11.33 2.70 14.11
N LYS A 424 10.79 3.31 13.06
CA LYS A 424 9.40 3.72 12.94
C LYS A 424 8.87 3.09 11.66
N PRO A 425 7.86 2.22 11.72
CA PRO A 425 7.16 1.80 10.53
C PRO A 425 6.54 3.03 9.91
N ASP A 426 6.56 3.08 8.60
CA ASP A 426 5.94 4.16 7.84
C ASP A 426 4.42 4.26 8.09
N TRP A 427 3.81 3.23 8.70
CA TRP A 427 2.40 3.27 9.14
C TRP A 427 2.13 3.88 10.52
N PHE A 428 3.15 4.30 11.29
CA PHE A 428 2.97 5.03 12.56
C PHE A 428 3.02 6.57 12.40
N LEU A 429 3.43 7.05 11.23
CA LEU A 429 3.25 8.44 10.77
C LEU A 429 1.83 8.59 10.23
#